data_AF-A0A1M5D7F6-F1
#
_entry.id   AF-A0A1M5D7F6-F1
#
_cell.length_a   1.000
_cell.length_b   1.000
_cell.length_c   1.000
_cell.angle_alpha   90.00
_cell.angle_beta   90.00
_cell.angle_gamma   90.00
#
_symmetry.space_group_name_H-M   'P 1'
#
loop_
_entity.id
_entity.type
_entity.pdbx_description
1 polymer ?
#
loop_
_entity_poly.entity_id
_entity_poly.type
_entity_poly.pdbx_seq_one_letter_code
_entity_poly.pdbx_strand_id
1 'polypeptide(L)' 'MLNIRQIVGAALLFVTGLVKLIGGCKDFYELEKGIHELCQKVSNQIFTWALEQ' A
#
# COMPACT_ATOMS: atom_id res chain seq x y z
N MET A 1 -7.56 -1.37 -17.69
CA MET A 1 -6.40 -0.45 -17.78
C MET A 1 -6.52 0.61 -16.70
N LEU A 2 -5.66 0.64 -15.67
CA LEU A 2 -5.85 1.54 -14.52
C LEU A 2 -5.99 3.00 -14.94
N ASN A 3 -7.01 3.68 -14.43
CA ASN A 3 -7.20 5.12 -14.68
C ASN A 3 -6.36 5.96 -13.70
N ILE A 4 -6.19 7.24 -14.01
CA ILE A 4 -5.39 8.17 -13.19
C ILE A 4 -5.84 8.23 -11.73
N ARG A 5 -7.15 8.07 -11.46
CA ARG A 5 -7.69 8.04 -10.10
C ARG A 5 -7.19 6.82 -9.33
N GLN A 6 -7.17 5.65 -9.96
CA GLN A 6 -6.68 4.41 -9.34
C GLN A 6 -5.18 4.47 -9.09
N ILE A 7 -4.39 5.06 -10.00
CA ILE A 7 -2.95 5.26 -9.83
C ILE A 7 -2.66 6.19 -8.64
N VAL A 8 -3.32 7.35 -8.61
CA VAL A 8 -3.18 8.31 -7.51
C VAL A 8 -3.68 7.71 -6.19
N GLY A 9 -4.78 6.95 -6.23
CA GLY A 9 -5.32 6.24 -5.08
C GLY A 9 -4.34 5.22 -4.49
N ALA A 10 -3.68 4.42 -5.34
CA ALA A 10 -2.67 3.46 -4.91
C ALA A 10 -1.47 4.16 -4.24
N ALA A 11 -0.97 5.24 -4.83
CA ALA A 11 0.14 6.02 -4.28
C ALA A 11 -0.21 6.60 -2.89
N LEU A 12 -1.40 7.19 -2.75
CA LEU A 12 -1.88 7.72 -1.47
C LEU A 12 -2.05 6.63 -0.41
N LEU A 13 -2.61 5.48 -0.78
CA LEU A 13 -2.76 4.33 0.11
C LEU A 13 -1.41 3.83 0.62
N PHE A 14 -0.42 3.71 -0.27
CA PHE A 14 0.92 3.28 0.10
C PHE A 14 1.61 4.29 1.02
N VAL A 15 1.68 5.57 0.65
CA VAL A 15 2.36 6.60 1.45
C VAL A 15 1.72 6.75 2.83
N THR A 16 0.38 6.75 2.91
CA THR A 16 -0.33 6.84 4.20
C THR A 16 -0.05 5.63 5.09
N GLY A 17 0.00 4.42 4.51
CA GLY A 17 0.36 3.21 5.24
C GLY A 17 1.81 3.24 5.72
N LEU A 18 2.72 3.71 4.88
CA LEU A 18 4.15 3.78 5.18
C LEU A 18 4.44 4.75 6.32
N VAL A 19 3.83 5.94 6.32
CA VAL A 19 3.97 6.92 7.42
C VAL A 19 3.51 6.33 8.76
N LYS A 20 2.41 5.56 8.76
CA LYS A 20 1.90 4.88 9.97
C LYS A 20 2.86 3.80 10.47
N LEU A 21 3.44 3.02 9.56
CA LEU A 21 4.41 1.98 9.92
C LEU A 21 5.67 2.59 10.53
N ILE A 22 6.25 3.60 9.88
CA ILE A 22 7.46 4.29 10.38
C ILE A 22 7.22 4.89 11.77
N GLY A 23 6.03 5.44 12.03
CA GLY A 23 5.69 5.99 13.34
C GLY A 23 5.29 4.96 14.42
N GLY A 24 5.03 3.71 14.05
CA GLY A 24 4.47 2.69 14.94
C GLY A 24 5.36 1.49 15.23
N CYS A 25 6.34 1.22 14.36
CA CYS A 25 7.26 0.08 14.52
C CYS A 25 8.33 0.36 15.57
N LYS A 26 8.62 -0.64 16.41
CA LYS A 26 9.62 -0.53 17.49
C LYS A 26 11.02 -0.93 17.06
N ASP A 27 11.11 -1.75 16.01
CA ASP A 27 12.35 -2.25 15.46
C ASP A 27 12.26 -2.42 13.93
N PHE A 28 13.42 -2.70 13.33
CA PHE A 28 13.55 -2.83 11.88
C PHE A 28 12.81 -4.05 11.32
N TYR A 29 12.69 -5.14 12.10
CA TYR A 29 12.01 -6.35 11.65
C TYR A 29 10.50 -6.12 11.54
N GLU A 30 9.88 -5.45 12.53
CA GLU A 30 8.49 -5.02 12.45
C GLU A 30 8.24 -4.10 11.25
N LEU A 31 9.18 -3.20 10.96
CA LEU A 31 9.10 -2.29 9.83
C LEU A 31 9.17 -3.04 8.49
N GLU A 32 10.13 -3.94 8.33
CA GLU A 32 10.30 -4.76 7.13
C GLU A 32 9.05 -5.60 6.85
N LYS A 33 8.57 -6.31 7.88
CA LYS A 33 7.35 -7.11 7.80
C LYS A 33 6.14 -6.24 7.45
N GLY A 34 5.98 -5.11 8.11
CA GLY A 34 4.89 -4.18 7.85
C GLY A 34 4.91 -3.61 6.43
N ILE A 35 6.09 -3.29 5.89
CA ILE A 35 6.25 -2.84 4.51
C ILE A 35 5.83 -3.95 3.53
N HIS A 36 6.22 -5.20 3.79
CA HIS A 36 5.82 -6.33 2.95
C HIS A 36 4.30 -6.51 2.93
N GLU A 37 3.64 -6.50 4.09
CA GLU A 37 2.19 -6.60 4.23
C GLU A 37 1.46 -5.42 3.55
N LEU A 38 2.00 -4.20 3.68
CA LEU A 38 1.48 -3.02 3.02
C LEU A 38 1.56 -3.12 1.50
N CYS A 39 2.69 -3.58 0.96
CA CYS A 39 2.87 -3.83 -0.46
C CYS A 39 1.85 -4.85 -0.99
N GLN A 40 1.62 -5.95 -0.26
CA GLN A 40 0.61 -6.95 -0.64
C GLN A 40 -0.79 -6.34 -0.65
N LYS A 41 -1.14 -5.56 0.38
CA LYS A 41 -2.46 -4.92 0.48
C LYS A 41 -2.71 -3.93 -0.66
N VAL A 42 -1.73 -3.07 -0.96
CA VAL A 42 -1.84 -2.10 -2.06
C VAL A 42 -1.92 -2.81 -3.40
N SER A 43 -1.11 -3.85 -3.61
CA SER A 43 -1.15 -4.66 -4.84
C SER A 43 -2.51 -5.32 -5.03
N ASN A 44 -3.07 -5.95 -3.98
CA ASN A 44 -4.40 -6.53 -4.02
C ASN A 44 -5.48 -5.49 -4.36
N GLN A 45 -5.38 -4.29 -3.77
CA GLN A 45 -6.31 -3.21 -4.07
C GLN A 45 -6.24 -2.77 -5.53
N ILE A 46 -5.02 -2.67 -6.09
CA ILE A 46 -4.80 -2.37 -7.50
C ILE A 46 -5.39 -3.48 -8.38
N PHE A 47 -5.21 -4.75 -8.02
CA PHE A 47 -5.80 -5.89 -8.74
C PHE A 47 -7.33 -5.84 -8.72
N THR A 48 -7.96 -5.58 -7.57
CA THR A 48 -9.42 -5.42 -7.47
C THR A 48 -9.90 -4.33 -8.42
N TRP A 49 -9.26 -3.16 -8.39
CA TRP A 49 -9.58 -2.05 -9.29
C TRP A 49 -9.36 -2.35 -10.77
N ALA A 50 -8.43 -3.24 -11.10
CA ALA A 50 -8.20 -3.68 -12.46
C ALA A 50 -9.25 -4.69 -12.94
N LEU A 51 -9.82 -5.50 -12.04
CA LEU A 51 -10.86 -6.49 -12.32
C LEU A 51 -12.28 -5.88 -12.37
N GLU A 52 -12.50 -4.76 -11.68
CA GLU A 52 -13.77 -4.01 -11.70
C GLU A 52 -13.96 -3.15 -12.98
N GLN A 53 -12.99 -3.15 -13.89
CA GLN A 53 -13.10 -2.50 -15.21
C GLN A 53 -13.60 -3.47 -16.28
#